data_AF-A0A7K0XTY4-F1
#
_entry.id   AF-A0A7K0XTY4-F1
#
_cell.length_a   1.000
_cell.length_b   1.000
_cell.length_c   1.000
_cell.angle_alpha   90.00
_cell.angle_beta   90.00
_cell.angle_gamma   90.00
#
_symmetry.space_group_name_H-M   'P 1'
#
loop_
_entity.id
_entity.type
_entity.pdbx_description
1 polymer ?
#
loop_
_entity_poly.entity_id
_entity_poly.type
_entity_poly.pdbx_seq_one_letter_code
_entity_poly.pdbx_strand_id
1 'polypeptide(L)'
;MVAAVAACGGGTKSSTSESSSESRTTTTGAPSVGVEIGGEAVSTVGFTPFDSFTPVPQSGWGADLAAIAFPYRPDPNGFAFPNGTPSEPYGVDDAIAMFGAAAVCEEPSGGCTPTATAQAWIDKVAAATAGGVCEGMVLLSLDRFVADAQPASMELLADGEVTDRVVRLFATQFLPDVLAAAGRTRGRPLRDVLADVESGLRPGANPYTLGIYSAGVGHTLLPYAVRQITETQTVVYVYDPNWPGLDRFIEFDLRTDTWRYSFGAADAASDPTPWFGDGNQMDVVALNAREAPFEEPFAGAGNGAGVTLLTVTTTGPRWSVTNGNST
;
A
#
# COMPACT_ATOMS: atom_id res chain seq x y z
N MET A 1 0.76 -0.01 -17.34
CA MET A 1 0.07 0.90 -16.41
C MET A 1 0.39 0.41 -15.02
N VAL A 2 0.97 1.27 -14.17
CA VAL A 2 1.34 0.90 -12.81
C VAL A 2 0.10 1.15 -11.97
N ALA A 3 -0.41 0.11 -11.34
CA ALA A 3 -1.56 0.25 -10.47
C ALA A 3 -1.08 0.75 -9.10
N ALA A 4 -1.78 1.75 -8.57
CA ALA A 4 -1.72 2.07 -7.15
C ALA A 4 -2.07 0.81 -6.33
N VAL A 5 -1.69 0.79 -5.06
CA VAL A 5 -2.12 -0.22 -4.06
C VAL A 5 -3.59 0.05 -3.71
N ALA A 6 -4.47 -0.02 -4.71
CA ALA A 6 -5.84 0.49 -4.65
C ALA A 6 -6.79 -0.32 -3.76
N ALA A 7 -6.32 -1.44 -3.22
CA ALA A 7 -7.10 -2.28 -2.29
C ALA A 7 -6.16 -2.96 -1.30
N CYS A 8 -5.95 -2.37 -0.12
CA CYS A 8 -5.19 -2.93 1.00
C CYS A 8 -5.97 -4.08 1.70
N GLY A 9 -6.33 -5.13 0.97
CA GLY A 9 -7.33 -6.13 1.33
C GLY A 9 -7.62 -6.29 2.84
N GLY A 10 -8.77 -5.78 3.29
CA GLY A 10 -9.31 -6.11 4.61
C GLY A 10 -9.75 -7.57 4.65
N GLY A 11 -8.85 -8.49 5.01
CA GLY A 11 -9.19 -9.91 5.10
C GLY A 11 -10.25 -10.16 6.17
N THR A 12 -11.38 -10.75 5.80
CA THR A 12 -12.33 -11.35 6.75
C THR A 12 -11.61 -12.45 7.52
N LYS A 13 -11.35 -12.20 8.81
CA LYS A 13 -10.76 -13.16 9.74
C LYS A 13 -11.68 -14.37 9.86
N SER A 14 -11.26 -15.53 9.39
CA SER A 14 -12.01 -16.77 9.60
C SER A 14 -11.86 -17.21 11.06
N SER A 15 -12.86 -16.92 11.89
CA SER A 15 -13.03 -17.58 13.18
C SER A 15 -13.93 -18.79 13.00
N THR A 16 -13.41 -19.98 13.24
CA THR A 16 -14.17 -21.22 13.23
C THR A 16 -15.18 -21.23 14.38
N SER A 17 -16.46 -21.21 14.08
CA SER A 17 -17.51 -21.70 14.98
C SER A 17 -18.64 -22.34 14.18
N GLU A 18 -18.86 -23.63 14.41
CA GLU A 18 -20.01 -24.39 13.92
C GLU A 18 -21.34 -23.79 14.42
N SER A 19 -22.32 -23.63 13.52
CA SER A 19 -23.65 -24.23 13.64
C SER A 19 -24.73 -23.47 12.87
N SER A 20 -25.52 -24.25 12.12
CA SER A 20 -26.92 -24.05 11.74
C SER A 20 -27.27 -22.97 10.71
N SER A 21 -27.68 -23.50 9.56
CA SER A 21 -28.40 -22.86 8.47
C SER A 21 -29.65 -22.09 8.91
N GLU A 22 -29.78 -20.84 8.46
CA GLU A 22 -31.03 -20.35 7.88
C GLU A 22 -30.79 -19.15 6.96
N SER A 23 -31.31 -19.28 5.74
CA SER A 23 -31.21 -18.36 4.63
C SER A 23 -32.12 -17.15 4.82
N ARG A 24 -31.58 -15.93 4.64
CA ARG A 24 -32.36 -14.81 4.10
C ARG A 24 -31.46 -13.84 3.34
N THR A 25 -31.46 -14.00 2.02
CA THR A 25 -30.80 -13.13 1.04
C THR A 25 -31.46 -11.75 1.01
N THR A 26 -30.69 -10.70 1.29
CA THR A 26 -30.99 -9.34 0.83
C THR A 26 -29.73 -8.75 0.22
N THR A 27 -29.62 -8.89 -1.09
CA THR A 27 -28.58 -8.29 -1.93
C THR A 27 -28.79 -6.78 -1.98
N THR A 28 -27.89 -6.03 -1.34
CA THR A 28 -27.60 -4.62 -1.68
C THR A 28 -26.12 -4.56 -2.05
N GLY A 29 -25.82 -4.93 -3.31
CA GLY A 29 -24.48 -4.86 -3.85
C GLY A 29 -24.15 -3.41 -4.21
N ALA A 30 -23.24 -2.79 -3.46
CA ALA A 30 -22.49 -1.64 -3.95
C ALA A 30 -21.49 -2.14 -5.02
N PRO A 31 -21.28 -1.41 -6.14
CA PRO A 31 -20.32 -1.80 -7.14
C PRO A 31 -18.90 -1.67 -6.58
N SER A 32 -18.23 -2.81 -6.39
CA SER A 32 -16.80 -2.85 -6.09
C SER A 32 -16.03 -2.44 -7.34
N VAL A 33 -15.43 -1.24 -7.32
CA VAL A 33 -14.44 -0.83 -8.35
C VAL A 33 -13.13 -1.56 -8.03
N GLY A 34 -13.03 -2.81 -8.48
CA GLY A 34 -11.78 -3.56 -8.46
C GLY A 34 -10.86 -3.06 -9.58
N VAL A 35 -9.70 -2.54 -9.23
CA VAL A 35 -8.60 -2.37 -10.19
C VAL A 35 -7.99 -3.75 -10.38
N GLU A 36 -8.34 -4.46 -11.46
CA GLU A 36 -7.64 -5.69 -11.83
C GLU A 36 -6.23 -5.35 -12.31
N ILE A 37 -5.26 -5.59 -11.43
CA ILE A 37 -3.83 -5.48 -11.75
C ILE A 37 -3.47 -6.76 -12.50
N GLY A 38 -3.35 -6.65 -13.82
CA GLY A 38 -3.00 -7.76 -14.70
C GLY A 38 -1.63 -8.35 -14.34
N GLY A 39 -1.67 -9.52 -13.72
CA GLY A 39 -0.56 -10.45 -13.57
C GLY A 39 -1.15 -11.84 -13.49
N GLU A 40 -0.67 -12.78 -14.32
CA GLU A 40 -1.02 -14.18 -14.11
C GLU A 40 -0.63 -14.57 -12.67
N ALA A 41 -1.50 -15.33 -11.99
CA ALA A 41 -1.16 -15.88 -10.69
C ALA A 41 0.14 -16.68 -10.85
N VAL A 42 1.19 -16.29 -10.14
CA VAL A 42 2.43 -17.07 -10.11
C VAL A 42 2.08 -18.41 -9.48
N SER A 43 2.25 -19.47 -10.27
CA SER A 43 2.00 -20.82 -9.83
C SER A 43 2.86 -21.14 -8.62
N THR A 44 2.31 -21.88 -7.65
CA THR A 44 3.03 -22.42 -6.48
C THR A 44 4.20 -23.34 -6.85
N VAL A 45 4.37 -23.65 -8.14
CA VAL A 45 5.39 -24.56 -8.69
C VAL A 45 6.77 -23.90 -8.59
N GLY A 46 7.40 -24.04 -7.42
CA GLY A 46 8.84 -23.76 -7.27
C GLY A 46 9.28 -23.15 -5.94
N PHE A 47 8.35 -22.62 -5.13
CA PHE A 47 8.71 -22.04 -3.83
C PHE A 47 8.68 -23.11 -2.73
N THR A 48 9.84 -23.46 -2.20
CA THR A 48 9.98 -24.27 -0.99
C THR A 48 10.27 -23.35 0.19
N PRO A 49 9.44 -23.37 1.27
CA PRO A 49 9.77 -22.68 2.51
C PRO A 49 11.20 -23.01 2.95
N PHE A 50 11.89 -22.04 3.55
CA PHE A 50 13.29 -22.23 3.87
C PHE A 50 13.43 -23.17 5.07
N ASP A 51 13.80 -24.44 4.84
CA ASP A 51 13.98 -25.46 5.89
C ASP A 51 14.93 -25.03 7.04
N SER A 52 15.81 -24.07 6.77
CA SER A 52 16.78 -23.51 7.73
C SER A 52 16.35 -22.19 8.36
N PHE A 53 15.15 -21.69 8.05
CA PHE A 53 14.64 -20.45 8.60
C PHE A 53 13.73 -20.69 9.80
N THR A 54 14.10 -20.09 10.93
CA THR A 54 13.22 -19.90 12.07
C THR A 54 12.97 -18.39 12.22
N PRO A 55 11.70 -17.95 12.20
CA PRO A 55 11.37 -16.56 12.47
C PRO A 55 11.93 -16.12 13.82
N VAL A 56 12.49 -14.92 13.86
CA VAL A 56 13.01 -14.32 15.10
C VAL A 56 11.92 -13.39 15.61
N PRO A 57 11.41 -13.60 16.84
CA PRO A 57 10.40 -12.73 17.40
C PRO A 57 10.91 -11.30 17.58
N GLN A 58 10.05 -10.30 17.45
CA GLN A 58 10.35 -8.87 17.65
C GLN A 58 11.17 -8.59 18.92
N SER A 59 10.85 -9.27 20.02
CA SER A 59 11.53 -9.16 21.31
C SER A 59 12.95 -9.77 21.35
N GLY A 60 13.29 -10.61 20.38
CA GLY A 60 14.59 -11.27 20.23
C GLY A 60 15.53 -10.61 19.23
N TRP A 61 15.16 -9.45 18.66
CA TRP A 61 15.95 -8.76 17.64
C TRP A 61 17.18 -8.04 18.19
N GLY A 62 18.36 -8.61 17.90
CA GLY A 62 19.65 -7.93 17.98
C GLY A 62 20.17 -7.56 16.58
N ALA A 63 21.01 -6.52 16.47
CA ALA A 63 21.66 -6.14 15.22
C ALA A 63 22.46 -7.30 14.57
N ASP A 64 22.91 -8.24 15.40
CA ASP A 64 23.73 -9.39 15.00
C ASP A 64 22.97 -10.44 14.18
N LEU A 65 21.63 -10.34 14.10
CA LEU A 65 20.78 -11.28 13.34
C LEU A 65 20.41 -10.77 11.95
N ALA A 66 20.71 -9.50 11.64
CA ALA A 66 20.44 -8.88 10.35
C ALA A 66 21.75 -8.71 9.56
N ALA A 67 21.70 -8.92 8.25
CA ALA A 67 22.75 -8.46 7.36
C ALA A 67 22.74 -6.92 7.29
N ILE A 68 21.54 -6.33 7.33
CA ILE A 68 21.33 -4.88 7.39
C ILE A 68 20.00 -4.59 8.10
N ALA A 69 19.95 -3.54 8.91
CA ALA A 69 18.76 -3.14 9.64
C ALA A 69 18.65 -1.62 9.77
N PHE A 70 17.40 -1.17 9.68
CA PHE A 70 16.96 0.16 10.07
C PHE A 70 16.48 0.08 11.54
N PRO A 71 16.76 1.08 12.39
CA PRO A 71 16.40 1.04 13.82
C PRO A 71 14.89 1.01 14.09
N TYR A 72 14.05 1.17 13.06
CA TYR A 72 12.61 0.97 13.18
C TYR A 72 12.29 -0.43 13.73
N ARG A 73 11.31 -0.46 14.65
CA ARG A 73 10.72 -1.67 15.22
C ARG A 73 9.20 -1.52 15.24
N PRO A 74 8.41 -2.52 14.81
CA PRO A 74 6.95 -2.42 14.84
C PRO A 74 6.42 -2.09 16.24
N ASP A 75 7.04 -2.62 17.28
CA ASP A 75 6.95 -2.11 18.65
C ASP A 75 8.22 -1.31 19.00
N PRO A 76 8.17 0.00 19.30
CA PRO A 76 6.97 0.82 19.56
C PRO A 76 6.53 1.73 18.39
N ASN A 77 7.09 1.56 17.19
CA ASN A 77 6.98 2.59 16.14
C ASN A 77 5.79 2.41 15.20
N GLY A 78 5.19 1.21 15.15
CA GLY A 78 3.95 0.90 14.44
C GLY A 78 2.71 1.24 15.25
N PHE A 79 1.54 1.23 14.61
CA PHE A 79 0.26 1.40 15.31
C PHE A 79 -0.19 0.12 16.00
N ALA A 80 -0.89 0.27 17.14
CA ALA A 80 -1.53 -0.84 17.84
C ALA A 80 -2.92 -1.21 17.28
N PHE A 81 -3.56 -0.31 16.52
CA PHE A 81 -4.81 -0.60 15.82
C PHE A 81 -4.52 -1.11 14.40
N PRO A 82 -5.35 -2.04 13.89
CA PRO A 82 -5.13 -2.61 12.57
C PRO A 82 -5.60 -1.67 11.46
N ASN A 83 -5.02 -1.86 10.27
CA ASN A 83 -5.57 -1.35 9.03
C ASN A 83 -7.02 -1.82 8.83
N GLY A 84 -7.82 -0.95 8.25
CA GLY A 84 -9.22 -1.17 7.95
C GLY A 84 -9.81 0.02 7.21
N THR A 85 -11.09 -0.07 6.86
CA THR A 85 -11.82 1.04 6.28
C THR A 85 -11.89 2.19 7.30
N PRO A 86 -11.47 3.41 6.94
CA PRO A 86 -11.58 4.56 7.84
C PRO A 86 -13.06 4.89 8.08
N SER A 87 -13.37 5.50 9.22
CA SER A 87 -14.74 5.92 9.55
C SER A 87 -15.26 6.99 8.59
N GLU A 88 -14.36 7.90 8.17
CA GLU A 88 -14.62 8.90 7.15
C GLU A 88 -13.68 8.62 5.96
N PRO A 89 -14.20 8.45 4.73
CA PRO A 89 -13.38 8.28 3.55
C PRO A 89 -12.74 9.62 3.15
N TYR A 90 -11.78 9.55 2.22
CA TYR A 90 -11.11 10.74 1.67
C TYR A 90 -12.12 11.77 1.14
N GLY A 91 -12.03 13.01 1.61
CA GLY A 91 -13.02 14.05 1.33
C GLY A 91 -12.48 15.33 0.68
N VAL A 92 -13.37 16.32 0.55
CA VAL A 92 -13.04 17.66 0.03
C VAL A 92 -12.02 18.36 0.92
N ASP A 93 -12.20 18.29 2.24
CA ASP A 93 -11.28 18.91 3.20
C ASP A 93 -9.87 18.31 3.13
N ASP A 94 -9.76 17.00 2.86
CA ASP A 94 -8.48 16.34 2.62
C ASP A 94 -7.82 16.82 1.32
N ALA A 95 -8.60 17.00 0.26
CA ALA A 95 -8.10 17.55 -1.00
C ALA A 95 -7.61 18.98 -0.83
N ILE A 96 -8.35 19.81 -0.10
CA ILE A 96 -7.94 21.18 0.23
C ILE A 96 -6.67 21.17 1.06
N ALA A 97 -6.54 20.27 2.03
CA ALA A 97 -5.34 20.15 2.85
C ALA A 97 -4.12 19.72 2.02
N MET A 98 -4.30 18.90 0.99
CA MET A 98 -3.20 18.40 0.14
C MET A 98 -2.80 19.39 -0.98
N PHE A 99 -3.76 20.02 -1.65
CA PHE A 99 -3.53 20.80 -2.87
C PHE A 99 -3.92 22.28 -2.76
N GLY A 100 -4.59 22.66 -1.68
CA GLY A 100 -5.10 24.01 -1.47
C GLY A 100 -6.46 24.27 -2.12
N ALA A 101 -7.24 25.17 -1.51
CA ALA A 101 -8.60 25.50 -1.96
C ALA A 101 -8.65 26.06 -3.39
N ALA A 102 -7.61 26.75 -3.85
CA ALA A 102 -7.54 27.30 -5.20
C ALA A 102 -7.43 26.21 -6.29
N ALA A 103 -6.87 25.05 -5.97
CA ALA A 103 -6.80 23.91 -6.88
C ALA A 103 -8.11 23.11 -6.88
N VAL A 104 -8.75 22.98 -5.71
CA VAL A 104 -9.90 22.09 -5.52
C VAL A 104 -11.23 22.77 -5.88
N CYS A 105 -11.45 24.00 -5.42
CA CYS A 105 -12.78 24.64 -5.42
C CYS A 105 -13.01 25.48 -6.66
N GLU A 106 -14.25 25.50 -7.18
CA GLU A 106 -14.66 26.45 -8.23
C GLU A 106 -14.54 27.90 -7.76
N GLU A 107 -14.99 28.18 -6.55
CA GLU A 107 -14.80 29.46 -5.85
C GLU A 107 -14.13 29.20 -4.49
N PRO A 108 -12.93 29.76 -4.22
CA PRO A 108 -12.24 29.57 -2.94
C PRO A 108 -12.94 30.24 -1.75
N SER A 109 -13.86 31.18 -1.99
CA SER A 109 -14.58 31.95 -0.96
C SER A 109 -16.07 31.60 -0.95
N GLY A 110 -16.60 31.13 0.18
CA GLY A 110 -18.06 30.91 0.35
C GLY A 110 -18.53 29.45 0.49
N GLY A 111 -17.63 28.52 0.86
CA GLY A 111 -17.90 27.08 0.91
C GLY A 111 -17.39 26.40 -0.37
N CYS A 112 -16.60 25.34 -0.22
CA CYS A 112 -15.94 24.71 -1.36
C CYS A 112 -16.91 23.78 -2.10
N THR A 113 -17.30 24.16 -3.32
CA THR A 113 -17.79 23.20 -4.31
C THR A 113 -16.61 22.78 -5.18
N PRO A 114 -16.19 21.51 -5.17
CA PRO A 114 -15.05 21.06 -5.97
C PRO A 114 -15.32 21.21 -7.46
N THR A 115 -14.27 21.50 -8.23
CA THR A 115 -14.34 21.34 -9.69
C THR A 115 -14.68 19.90 -10.05
N ALA A 116 -15.30 19.66 -11.21
CA ALA A 116 -15.69 18.30 -11.62
C ALA A 116 -14.51 17.30 -11.65
N THR A 117 -13.31 17.77 -11.98
CA THR A 117 -12.09 16.95 -12.06
C THR A 117 -11.51 16.68 -10.67
N ALA A 118 -11.54 17.67 -9.77
CA ALA A 118 -11.21 17.47 -8.36
C ALA A 118 -12.20 16.48 -7.70
N GLN A 119 -13.51 16.63 -7.94
CA GLN A 119 -14.52 15.70 -7.42
C GLN A 119 -14.29 14.27 -7.90
N ALA A 120 -14.03 14.06 -9.18
CA ALA A 120 -13.76 12.72 -9.71
C ALA A 120 -12.50 12.08 -9.12
N TRP A 121 -11.48 12.89 -8.82
CA TRP A 121 -10.29 12.41 -8.13
C TRP A 121 -10.58 12.08 -6.66
N ILE A 122 -11.33 12.93 -5.94
CA ILE A 122 -11.80 12.67 -4.57
C ILE A 122 -12.57 11.35 -4.53
N ASP A 123 -13.56 11.16 -5.40
CA ASP A 123 -14.39 9.95 -5.47
C ASP A 123 -13.55 8.69 -5.71
N LYS A 124 -12.53 8.79 -6.57
CA LYS A 124 -11.60 7.69 -6.84
C LYS A 124 -10.83 7.29 -5.58
N VAL A 125 -10.27 8.26 -4.86
CA VAL A 125 -9.49 7.99 -3.64
C VAL A 125 -10.40 7.48 -2.53
N ALA A 126 -11.57 8.11 -2.35
CA ALA A 126 -12.59 7.70 -1.39
C ALA A 126 -13.00 6.24 -1.62
N ALA A 127 -13.29 5.85 -2.86
CA ALA A 127 -13.63 4.47 -3.21
C ALA A 127 -12.50 3.48 -2.86
N ALA A 128 -11.24 3.86 -3.05
CA ALA A 128 -10.10 3.00 -2.72
C ALA A 128 -9.92 2.78 -1.21
N THR A 129 -10.27 3.77 -0.36
CA THR A 129 -10.20 3.61 1.11
C THR A 129 -11.13 2.52 1.65
N ALA A 130 -12.15 2.11 0.89
CA ALA A 130 -13.00 0.98 1.25
C ALA A 130 -12.19 -0.33 1.42
N GLY A 131 -11.10 -0.47 0.68
CA GLY A 131 -10.18 -1.60 0.79
C GLY A 131 -9.23 -1.54 1.98
N GLY A 132 -9.21 -0.44 2.74
CA GLY A 132 -8.22 -0.17 3.79
C GLY A 132 -7.19 0.90 3.39
N VAL A 133 -6.42 1.37 4.37
CA VAL A 133 -5.48 2.49 4.28
C VAL A 133 -4.04 2.11 4.67
N CYS A 134 -3.62 0.88 4.36
CA CYS A 134 -2.31 0.33 4.73
C CYS A 134 -1.12 1.23 4.36
N GLU A 135 -1.13 1.79 3.15
CA GLU A 135 -0.14 2.76 2.66
C GLU A 135 -0.02 3.95 3.62
N GLY A 136 -1.14 4.57 3.97
CA GLY A 136 -1.18 5.73 4.85
C GLY A 136 -0.68 5.42 6.26
N MET A 137 -0.99 4.23 6.78
CA MET A 137 -0.50 3.79 8.09
C MET A 137 1.00 3.53 8.09
N VAL A 138 1.52 2.87 7.05
CA VAL A 138 2.97 2.66 6.88
C VAL A 138 3.71 4.00 6.82
N LEU A 139 3.21 4.93 6.00
CA LEU A 139 3.83 6.24 5.85
C LEU A 139 3.78 7.05 7.13
N LEU A 140 2.62 7.12 7.81
CA LEU A 140 2.52 7.89 9.04
C LEU A 140 3.40 7.32 10.15
N SER A 141 3.44 6.00 10.28
CA SER A 141 4.29 5.34 11.26
C SER A 141 5.78 5.61 10.99
N LEU A 142 6.21 5.55 9.72
CA LEU A 142 7.58 5.87 9.32
C LEU A 142 7.92 7.35 9.54
N ASP A 143 7.05 8.28 9.15
CA ASP A 143 7.23 9.72 9.36
C ASP A 143 7.43 10.03 10.84
N ARG A 144 6.59 9.46 11.70
CA ARG A 144 6.67 9.64 13.16
C ARG A 144 7.98 9.10 13.70
N PHE A 145 8.43 7.93 13.23
CA PHE A 145 9.71 7.35 13.63
C PHE A 145 10.89 8.24 13.24
N VAL A 146 10.94 8.70 11.99
CA VAL A 146 12.03 9.56 11.49
C VAL A 146 12.05 10.91 12.22
N ALA A 147 10.88 11.43 12.59
CA ALA A 147 10.73 12.67 13.34
C ALA A 147 10.91 12.52 14.87
N ASP A 148 11.16 11.31 15.38
CA ASP A 148 11.18 11.00 16.82
C ASP A 148 9.94 11.54 17.57
N ALA A 149 8.77 11.40 16.94
CA ALA A 149 7.52 11.98 17.41
C ALA A 149 6.99 11.27 18.67
N GLN A 150 6.51 12.06 19.63
CA GLN A 150 5.90 11.57 20.88
C GLN A 150 4.39 11.85 20.91
N PRO A 151 3.57 11.00 21.57
CA PRO A 151 3.92 9.67 22.12
C PRO A 151 4.29 8.68 21.02
N ALA A 152 4.79 7.48 21.35
CA ALA A 152 5.08 6.47 20.32
C ALA A 152 3.81 6.10 19.51
N SER A 153 3.95 5.68 18.26
CA SER A 153 2.80 5.38 17.39
C SER A 153 1.89 4.28 17.97
N MET A 154 2.45 3.33 18.73
CA MET A 154 1.66 2.30 19.40
C MET A 154 0.70 2.83 20.46
N GLU A 155 1.01 3.98 21.04
CA GLU A 155 0.20 4.62 22.08
C GLU A 155 -0.93 5.47 21.47
N LEU A 156 -0.90 5.71 20.15
CA LEU A 156 -1.93 6.47 19.48
C LEU A 156 -3.21 5.65 19.30
N LEU A 157 -4.33 6.36 19.45
CA LEU A 157 -5.66 5.86 19.11
C LEU A 157 -5.96 6.21 17.64
N ALA A 158 -6.84 5.43 17.03
CA ALA A 158 -7.42 5.75 15.72
C ALA A 158 -8.51 6.83 15.88
N ASP A 159 -8.11 8.02 16.32
CA ASP A 159 -8.98 9.20 16.38
C ASP A 159 -8.99 9.97 15.06
N GLY A 160 -9.85 11.00 14.97
CA GLY A 160 -10.04 11.78 13.75
C GLY A 160 -8.75 12.40 13.20
N GLU A 161 -7.89 12.95 14.06
CA GLU A 161 -6.64 13.58 13.61
C GLU A 161 -5.69 12.55 12.98
N VAL A 162 -5.54 11.39 13.64
CA VAL A 162 -4.72 10.30 13.12
C VAL A 162 -5.31 9.71 11.85
N THR A 163 -6.61 9.43 11.82
CA THR A 163 -7.26 8.83 10.64
C THR A 163 -7.23 9.75 9.44
N ASP A 164 -7.45 11.05 9.62
CA ASP A 164 -7.40 12.04 8.55
C ASP A 164 -5.99 12.13 7.94
N ARG A 165 -4.96 12.11 8.79
CA ARG A 165 -3.57 12.11 8.31
C ARG A 165 -3.22 10.81 7.58
N VAL A 166 -3.68 9.66 8.07
CA VAL A 166 -3.55 8.36 7.40
C VAL A 166 -4.23 8.40 6.03
N VAL A 167 -5.46 8.91 5.94
CA VAL A 167 -6.23 8.99 4.69
C VAL A 167 -5.55 9.90 3.67
N ARG A 168 -5.00 11.05 4.08
CA ARG A 168 -4.20 11.92 3.20
C ARG A 168 -2.91 11.26 2.72
N LEU A 169 -2.18 10.60 3.61
CA LEU A 169 -0.98 9.86 3.23
C LEU A 169 -1.29 8.69 2.30
N PHE A 170 -2.40 7.98 2.54
CA PHE A 170 -2.90 6.95 1.63
C PHE A 170 -3.19 7.51 0.24
N ALA A 171 -3.74 8.73 0.14
CA ALA A 171 -4.03 9.36 -1.16
C ALA A 171 -2.77 9.62 -2.02
N THR A 172 -1.59 9.76 -1.39
CA THR A 172 -0.34 10.06 -2.11
C THR A 172 0.04 8.99 -3.12
N GLN A 173 -0.36 7.74 -2.92
CA GLN A 173 -0.09 6.64 -3.88
C GLN A 173 -0.73 6.85 -5.26
N PHE A 174 -1.73 7.74 -5.36
CA PHE A 174 -2.40 8.06 -6.61
C PHE A 174 -1.76 9.26 -7.33
N LEU A 175 -0.71 9.87 -6.75
CA LEU A 175 0.01 10.97 -7.36
C LEU A 175 0.89 10.47 -8.52
N PRO A 176 1.00 11.24 -9.62
CA PRO A 176 1.76 10.84 -10.80
C PRO A 176 3.20 10.45 -10.51
N ASP A 177 3.90 11.21 -9.66
CA ASP A 177 5.30 10.93 -9.32
C ASP A 177 5.49 9.65 -8.51
N VAL A 178 4.54 9.36 -7.61
CA VAL A 178 4.54 8.14 -6.81
C VAL A 178 4.26 6.92 -7.70
N LEU A 179 3.28 7.03 -8.60
CA LEU A 179 2.99 6.00 -9.61
C LEU A 179 4.18 5.78 -10.56
N ALA A 180 4.85 6.85 -10.97
CA ALA A 180 6.06 6.77 -11.80
C ALA A 180 7.21 6.12 -11.04
N ALA A 181 7.37 6.41 -9.75
CA ALA A 181 8.37 5.78 -8.89
C ALA A 181 8.14 4.27 -8.75
N ALA A 182 6.94 3.85 -8.38
CA ALA A 182 6.56 2.44 -8.33
C ALA A 182 6.76 1.74 -9.68
N GLY A 183 6.50 2.45 -10.78
CA GLY A 183 6.69 1.97 -12.14
C GLY A 183 8.12 1.70 -12.54
N ARG A 184 9.09 2.43 -11.98
CA ARG A 184 10.51 2.20 -12.27
C ARG A 184 11.02 0.91 -11.65
N THR A 185 10.40 0.44 -10.57
CA THR A 185 10.84 -0.76 -9.85
C THR A 185 10.12 -2.03 -10.28
N ARG A 186 8.85 -1.90 -10.69
CA ARG A 186 8.02 -3.03 -11.09
C ARG A 186 8.60 -3.77 -12.31
N GLY A 187 8.66 -5.09 -12.21
CA GLY A 187 9.21 -5.98 -13.24
C GLY A 187 10.74 -6.09 -13.24
N ARG A 188 11.44 -5.44 -12.30
CA ARG A 188 12.88 -5.68 -12.08
C ARG A 188 13.09 -7.05 -11.40
N PRO A 189 14.26 -7.69 -11.62
CA PRO A 189 14.65 -8.88 -10.87
C PRO A 189 14.62 -8.65 -9.36
N LEU A 190 14.27 -9.67 -8.56
CA LEU A 190 14.17 -9.51 -7.11
C LEU A 190 15.48 -9.15 -6.44
N ARG A 191 16.62 -9.52 -7.05
CA ARG A 191 17.94 -9.09 -6.57
C ARG A 191 18.10 -7.56 -6.60
N ASP A 192 17.53 -6.91 -7.61
CA ASP A 192 17.62 -5.47 -7.77
C ASP A 192 16.64 -4.75 -6.84
N VAL A 193 15.45 -5.30 -6.63
CA VAL A 193 14.49 -4.81 -5.63
C VAL A 193 15.07 -4.94 -4.22
N LEU A 194 15.69 -6.07 -3.91
CA LEU A 194 16.37 -6.29 -2.63
C LEU A 194 17.50 -5.28 -2.41
N ALA A 195 18.29 -4.98 -3.44
CA ALA A 195 19.34 -3.97 -3.36
C ALA A 195 18.80 -2.56 -3.03
N ASP A 196 17.64 -2.18 -3.58
CA ASP A 196 16.97 -0.92 -3.22
C ASP A 196 16.51 -0.94 -1.75
N VAL A 197 15.89 -2.04 -1.30
CA VAL A 197 15.49 -2.22 0.11
C VAL A 197 16.69 -2.09 1.03
N GLU A 198 17.77 -2.84 0.79
CA GLU A 198 19.00 -2.76 1.57
C GLU A 198 19.58 -1.34 1.58
N SER A 199 19.56 -0.64 0.44
CA SER A 199 20.02 0.74 0.36
C SER A 199 19.21 1.66 1.28
N GLY A 200 17.88 1.54 1.30
CA GLY A 200 17.01 2.35 2.16
C GLY A 200 17.14 2.07 3.66
N LEU A 201 17.67 0.91 4.03
CA LEU A 201 17.90 0.55 5.44
C LEU A 201 19.22 1.13 6.00
N ARG A 202 20.09 1.71 5.16
CA ARG A 202 21.37 2.26 5.61
C ARG A 202 21.16 3.53 6.45
N PRO A 203 22.02 3.80 7.44
CA PRO A 203 21.98 5.06 8.19
C PRO A 203 22.03 6.29 7.26
N GLY A 204 21.11 7.23 7.45
CA GLY A 204 21.00 8.45 6.63
C GLY A 204 20.47 8.24 5.21
N ALA A 205 20.09 7.02 4.84
CA ALA A 205 19.39 6.75 3.59
C ALA A 205 17.91 7.14 3.68
N ASN A 206 17.24 7.05 2.53
CA ASN A 206 15.80 7.24 2.45
C ASN A 206 15.07 5.89 2.49
N PRO A 207 14.28 5.60 3.53
CA PRO A 207 13.56 4.33 3.61
C PRO A 207 12.53 4.19 2.48
N TYR A 208 12.25 2.95 2.10
CA TYR A 208 11.26 2.61 1.08
C TYR A 208 10.00 2.03 1.72
N THR A 209 8.84 2.36 1.15
CA THR A 209 7.67 1.49 1.25
C THR A 209 7.83 0.32 0.26
N LEU A 210 7.35 -0.86 0.62
CA LEU A 210 7.36 -2.05 -0.23
C LEU A 210 5.92 -2.45 -0.57
N GLY A 211 5.54 -2.30 -1.84
CA GLY A 211 4.27 -2.75 -2.37
C GLY A 211 4.36 -4.21 -2.83
N ILE A 212 3.42 -5.05 -2.40
CA ILE A 212 3.25 -6.43 -2.88
C ILE A 212 1.84 -6.67 -3.40
N TYR A 213 1.69 -7.54 -4.40
CA TYR A 213 0.45 -7.64 -5.16
C TYR A 213 0.10 -9.10 -5.44
N SER A 214 -1.18 -9.45 -5.30
CA SER A 214 -1.66 -10.80 -5.58
C SER A 214 -3.15 -10.76 -5.92
N ALA A 215 -3.57 -11.50 -6.94
CA ALA A 215 -4.98 -11.64 -7.34
C ALA A 215 -5.74 -10.30 -7.47
N GLY A 216 -5.08 -9.26 -8.01
CA GLY A 216 -5.67 -7.93 -8.17
C GLY A 216 -5.77 -7.09 -6.89
N VAL A 217 -5.25 -7.58 -5.77
CA VAL A 217 -5.18 -6.89 -4.47
C VAL A 217 -3.73 -6.44 -4.24
N GLY A 218 -3.55 -5.26 -3.65
CA GLY A 218 -2.24 -4.73 -3.29
C GLY A 218 -2.07 -4.66 -1.77
N HIS A 219 -0.84 -4.62 -1.29
CA HIS A 219 -0.56 -4.35 0.11
C HIS A 219 0.76 -3.60 0.28
N THR A 220 0.79 -2.64 1.20
CA THR A 220 1.97 -1.85 1.51
C THR A 220 2.55 -2.28 2.84
N LEU A 221 3.86 -2.52 2.83
CA LEU A 221 4.66 -2.96 3.94
C LEU A 221 5.84 -2.01 4.16
N LEU A 222 6.38 -1.98 5.38
CA LEU A 222 7.59 -1.22 5.69
C LEU A 222 8.74 -2.16 6.04
N PRO A 223 9.72 -2.36 5.15
CA PRO A 223 10.94 -3.10 5.47
C PRO A 223 11.72 -2.42 6.60
N TYR A 224 12.21 -3.21 7.55
CA TYR A 224 13.09 -2.71 8.63
C TYR A 224 14.34 -3.54 8.83
N ALA A 225 14.41 -4.76 8.29
CA ALA A 225 15.62 -5.58 8.34
C ALA A 225 15.69 -6.58 7.19
N VAL A 226 16.91 -6.93 6.78
CA VAL A 226 17.19 -8.00 5.83
C VAL A 226 18.11 -9.01 6.49
N ARG A 227 17.78 -10.29 6.35
CA ARG A 227 18.58 -11.42 6.82
C ARG A 227 18.83 -12.37 5.66
N GLN A 228 20.11 -12.54 5.32
CA GLN A 228 20.52 -13.57 4.38
C GLN A 228 20.52 -14.94 5.06
N ILE A 229 19.84 -15.92 4.46
CA ILE A 229 19.79 -17.31 4.95
C ILE A 229 20.82 -18.16 4.22
N THR A 230 20.86 -18.03 2.88
CA THR A 230 21.87 -18.61 2.00
C THR A 230 22.21 -17.58 0.91
N GLU A 231 23.12 -17.91 -0.02
CA GLU A 231 23.45 -17.03 -1.14
C GLU A 231 22.22 -16.65 -2.00
N THR A 232 21.20 -17.52 -2.07
CA THR A 232 20.00 -17.29 -2.88
C THR A 232 18.71 -17.19 -2.08
N GLN A 233 18.75 -17.29 -0.75
CA GLN A 233 17.56 -17.21 0.11
C GLN A 233 17.72 -16.06 1.09
N THR A 234 16.79 -15.11 1.03
CA THR A 234 16.80 -13.91 1.87
C THR A 234 15.45 -13.69 2.51
N VAL A 235 15.44 -13.20 3.74
CA VAL A 235 14.23 -12.81 4.46
C VAL A 235 14.26 -11.30 4.70
N VAL A 236 13.19 -10.62 4.30
CA VAL A 236 12.97 -9.20 4.57
C VAL A 236 11.90 -9.08 5.64
N TYR A 237 12.26 -8.53 6.80
CA TYR A 237 11.31 -8.29 7.88
C TYR A 237 10.63 -6.95 7.70
N VAL A 238 9.33 -6.95 7.93
CA VAL A 238 8.45 -5.83 7.60
C VAL A 238 7.51 -5.50 8.75
N TYR A 239 7.14 -4.23 8.87
CA TYR A 239 5.93 -3.84 9.57
C TYR A 239 4.73 -3.99 8.64
N ASP A 240 3.71 -4.69 9.12
CA ASP A 240 2.41 -4.83 8.45
C ASP A 240 1.30 -4.19 9.30
N PRO A 241 0.64 -3.14 8.81
CA PRO A 241 -0.46 -2.52 9.54
C PRO A 241 -1.72 -3.41 9.66
N ASN A 242 -1.87 -4.49 8.88
CA ASN A 242 -2.93 -5.49 9.06
C ASN A 242 -2.73 -6.34 10.32
N TRP A 243 -1.48 -6.45 10.80
CA TRP A 243 -1.10 -7.32 11.90
C TRP A 243 -0.25 -6.59 12.96
N PRO A 244 -0.82 -5.58 13.66
CA PRO A 244 -0.14 -4.85 14.74
C PRO A 244 0.55 -5.77 15.75
N GLY A 245 1.80 -5.45 16.08
CA GLY A 245 2.59 -6.16 17.09
C GLY A 245 3.00 -7.59 16.74
N LEU A 246 2.67 -8.08 15.54
CA LEU A 246 3.07 -9.43 15.10
C LEU A 246 4.29 -9.38 14.19
N ASP A 247 5.07 -10.45 14.22
CA ASP A 247 6.23 -10.63 13.37
C ASP A 247 5.84 -10.95 11.95
N ARG A 248 6.34 -10.14 11.02
CA ARG A 248 6.02 -10.22 9.60
C ARG A 248 7.29 -10.16 8.78
N PHE A 249 7.31 -10.96 7.73
CA PHE A 249 8.44 -11.09 6.84
C PHE A 249 8.01 -11.59 5.47
N ILE A 250 8.82 -11.26 4.47
CA ILE A 250 8.75 -11.79 3.11
C ILE A 250 9.98 -12.65 2.89
N GLU A 251 9.77 -13.82 2.31
CA GLU A 251 10.84 -14.73 1.91
C GLU A 251 11.13 -14.55 0.43
N PHE A 252 12.39 -14.34 0.06
CA PHE A 252 12.87 -14.15 -1.31
C PHE A 252 13.74 -15.34 -1.72
N ASP A 253 13.33 -16.10 -2.74
CA ASP A 253 14.17 -17.09 -3.41
C ASP A 253 14.72 -16.48 -4.71
N LEU A 254 15.97 -16.02 -4.65
CA LEU A 254 16.68 -15.37 -5.75
C LEU A 254 17.12 -16.35 -6.85
N ARG A 255 17.06 -17.65 -6.61
CA ARG A 255 17.36 -18.68 -7.61
C ARG A 255 16.18 -18.89 -8.55
N THR A 256 14.96 -18.84 -8.01
CA THR A 256 13.72 -18.93 -8.79
C THR A 256 13.13 -17.55 -9.13
N ASP A 257 13.71 -16.48 -8.58
CA ASP A 257 13.23 -15.09 -8.69
C ASP A 257 11.79 -14.91 -8.21
N THR A 258 11.45 -15.58 -7.10
CA THR A 258 10.11 -15.55 -6.50
C THR A 258 10.13 -15.12 -5.03
N TRP A 259 9.00 -14.64 -4.55
CA TRP A 259 8.78 -14.30 -3.14
C TRP A 259 7.53 -14.99 -2.58
N ARG A 260 7.52 -15.15 -1.25
CA ARG A 260 6.36 -15.62 -0.46
C ARG A 260 6.04 -14.65 0.67
N TYR A 261 4.75 -14.39 0.89
CA TYR A 261 4.26 -13.56 1.99
C TYR A 261 3.01 -14.16 2.66
N SER A 262 2.95 -14.12 4.00
CA SER A 262 1.75 -14.52 4.75
C SER A 262 0.80 -13.33 4.92
N PHE A 263 -0.22 -13.25 4.06
CA PHE A 263 -1.22 -12.19 4.13
C PHE A 263 -2.32 -12.48 5.16
N GLY A 264 -2.81 -13.73 5.22
CA GLY A 264 -4.07 -14.07 5.89
C GLY A 264 -3.93 -14.70 7.27
N ALA A 265 -2.76 -15.22 7.63
CA ALA A 265 -2.56 -15.91 8.90
C ALA A 265 -1.90 -15.03 9.98
N ALA A 266 -2.32 -15.22 11.23
CA ALA A 266 -1.70 -14.56 12.39
C ALA A 266 -0.24 -15.02 12.60
N ASP A 267 0.03 -16.31 12.39
CA ASP A 267 1.38 -16.86 12.34
C ASP A 267 1.87 -16.90 10.89
N ALA A 268 2.85 -16.06 10.58
CA ALA A 268 3.38 -15.94 9.22
C ALA A 268 4.12 -17.20 8.72
N ALA A 269 4.61 -18.03 9.64
CA ALA A 269 5.31 -19.26 9.31
C ALA A 269 4.37 -20.38 8.86
N SER A 270 3.10 -20.35 9.29
CA SER A 270 2.14 -21.44 9.08
C SER A 270 0.92 -21.06 8.23
N ASP A 271 0.98 -19.95 7.48
CA ASP A 271 -0.09 -19.53 6.57
C ASP A 271 -0.41 -20.65 5.55
N PRO A 272 -1.63 -21.19 5.53
CA PRO A 272 -2.04 -22.22 4.56
C PRO A 272 -2.28 -21.66 3.16
N THR A 273 -2.43 -20.34 3.02
CA THR A 273 -2.75 -19.65 1.77
C THR A 273 -1.87 -18.41 1.59
N PRO A 274 -0.52 -18.55 1.63
CA PRO A 274 0.36 -17.41 1.48
C PRO A 274 0.29 -16.88 0.05
N TRP A 275 0.61 -15.61 -0.11
CA TRP A 275 0.81 -14.98 -1.40
C TRP A 275 2.17 -15.35 -1.97
N PHE A 276 2.21 -15.48 -3.29
CA PHE A 276 3.42 -15.68 -4.06
C PHE A 276 3.46 -14.68 -5.22
N GLY A 277 4.66 -14.32 -5.63
CA GLY A 277 4.87 -13.50 -6.81
C GLY A 277 6.32 -13.47 -7.23
N ASP A 278 6.60 -12.63 -8.22
CA ASP A 278 7.93 -12.29 -8.70
C ASP A 278 8.08 -10.75 -8.73
N GLY A 279 9.11 -10.24 -9.40
CA GLY A 279 9.36 -8.81 -9.54
C GLY A 279 8.24 -8.00 -10.20
N ASN A 280 7.34 -8.63 -10.98
CA ASN A 280 6.18 -7.97 -11.58
C ASN A 280 5.09 -7.63 -10.55
N GLN A 281 5.01 -8.39 -9.46
CA GLN A 281 4.07 -8.17 -8.37
C GLN A 281 4.68 -7.42 -7.18
N MET A 282 5.74 -6.65 -7.41
CA MET A 282 6.42 -5.90 -6.36
C MET A 282 6.88 -4.54 -6.85
N ASP A 283 6.90 -3.55 -5.96
CA ASP A 283 7.57 -2.28 -6.17
C ASP A 283 8.08 -1.71 -4.85
N VAL A 284 9.03 -0.78 -4.97
CA VAL A 284 9.52 0.00 -3.84
C VAL A 284 9.45 1.47 -4.18
N VAL A 285 9.03 2.27 -3.21
CA VAL A 285 8.95 3.72 -3.39
C VAL A 285 9.56 4.41 -2.18
N ALA A 286 10.60 5.22 -2.42
CA ALA A 286 11.28 5.98 -1.38
C ALA A 286 10.34 6.98 -0.72
N LEU A 287 10.53 7.25 0.57
CA LEU A 287 9.69 8.17 1.32
C LEU A 287 9.70 9.58 0.72
N ASN A 288 10.82 10.05 0.16
CA ASN A 288 10.91 11.40 -0.43
C ASN A 288 10.09 11.58 -1.71
N ALA A 289 9.64 10.49 -2.35
CA ALA A 289 8.70 10.60 -3.47
C ALA A 289 7.33 11.11 -3.01
N ARG A 290 7.10 11.20 -1.69
CA ARG A 290 5.85 11.61 -1.04
C ARG A 290 6.06 12.84 -0.15
N GLU A 291 7.09 13.64 -0.41
CA GLU A 291 7.30 14.93 0.25
C GLU A 291 6.43 16.01 -0.39
N ALA A 292 5.71 16.77 0.45
CA ALA A 292 4.95 17.94 0.03
C ALA A 292 5.89 19.11 -0.35
N PRO A 293 5.46 20.06 -1.20
CA PRO A 293 4.12 20.21 -1.77
C PRO A 293 3.81 19.18 -2.88
N PHE A 294 2.55 18.75 -2.97
CA PHE A 294 2.08 17.86 -4.03
C PHE A 294 1.51 18.66 -5.18
N GLU A 295 1.88 18.31 -6.41
CA GLU A 295 1.19 18.80 -7.60
C GLU A 295 -0.20 18.16 -7.70
N GLU A 296 -1.22 18.98 -7.99
CA GLU A 296 -2.58 18.47 -8.11
C GLU A 296 -2.74 17.58 -9.37
N PRO A 297 -3.24 16.34 -9.23
CA PRO A 297 -3.29 15.38 -10.34
C PRO A 297 -4.36 15.69 -11.39
N PHE A 298 -5.16 16.73 -11.17
CA PHE A 298 -6.26 17.19 -12.02
C PHE A 298 -5.97 18.56 -12.67
N ALA A 299 -4.73 19.05 -12.58
CA ALA A 299 -4.29 20.28 -13.25
C ALA A 299 -4.51 20.20 -14.77
N GLY A 300 -4.98 21.30 -15.38
CA GLY A 300 -5.15 21.43 -16.83
C GLY A 300 -6.37 20.70 -17.42
N ALA A 301 -7.15 19.98 -16.60
CA ALA A 301 -8.45 19.47 -17.01
C ALA A 301 -9.45 20.64 -17.00
N GLY A 302 -9.96 21.04 -18.17
CA GLY A 302 -10.68 22.32 -18.34
C GLY A 302 -11.83 22.56 -17.34
N ASN A 303 -11.97 23.80 -16.88
CA ASN A 303 -12.90 24.20 -15.81
C ASN A 303 -14.28 24.68 -16.34
N GLY A 304 -14.80 24.08 -17.40
CA GLY A 304 -15.99 24.59 -18.11
C GLY A 304 -17.26 23.73 -17.93
N ALA A 305 -18.42 24.39 -17.78
CA ALA A 305 -19.70 23.74 -17.98
C ALA A 305 -19.78 23.18 -19.42
N GLY A 306 -19.86 21.85 -19.56
CA GLY A 306 -19.82 21.15 -20.85
C GLY A 306 -18.53 20.35 -21.13
N VAL A 307 -17.58 20.32 -20.19
CA VAL A 307 -16.44 19.39 -20.25
C VAL A 307 -16.92 17.97 -19.93
N THR A 308 -16.71 17.05 -20.87
CA THR A 308 -16.90 15.61 -20.63
C THR A 308 -15.61 15.04 -20.06
N LEU A 309 -15.64 14.62 -18.79
CA LEU A 309 -14.56 13.87 -18.19
C LEU A 309 -14.65 12.41 -18.66
N LEU A 310 -13.64 11.95 -19.40
CA LEU A 310 -13.51 10.55 -19.79
C LEU A 310 -12.45 9.87 -18.93
N THR A 311 -12.89 9.11 -17.93
CA THR A 311 -12.00 8.23 -17.16
C THR A 311 -11.96 6.86 -17.85
N VAL A 312 -10.77 6.47 -18.32
CA VAL A 312 -10.54 5.14 -18.91
C VAL A 312 -9.77 4.28 -17.92
N THR A 313 -10.41 3.21 -17.44
CA THR A 313 -9.76 2.14 -16.67
C THR A 313 -9.65 0.92 -17.58
N THR A 314 -8.45 0.35 -17.71
CA THR A 314 -8.21 -0.82 -18.57
C THR A 314 -7.26 -1.81 -17.92
N THR A 315 -7.50 -3.09 -18.17
CA THR A 315 -6.67 -4.21 -17.71
C THR A 315 -5.57 -4.60 -18.71
N GLY A 316 -5.52 -3.95 -19.89
CA GLY A 316 -4.58 -4.26 -20.97
C GLY A 316 -3.56 -3.14 -21.22
N PRO A 317 -2.34 -3.47 -21.69
CA PRO A 317 -1.28 -2.47 -21.91
C PRO A 317 -1.46 -1.64 -23.20
N ARG A 318 -2.42 -2.00 -24.08
CA ARG A 318 -2.66 -1.31 -25.35
C ARG A 318 -4.07 -0.77 -25.39
N TRP A 319 -4.19 0.54 -25.19
CA TRP A 319 -5.42 1.28 -25.39
C TRP A 319 -5.09 2.59 -26.11
N SER A 320 -6.07 3.13 -26.82
CA SER A 320 -5.98 4.44 -27.44
C SER A 320 -7.35 5.09 -27.45
N VAL A 321 -7.42 6.38 -27.12
CA VAL A 321 -8.61 7.20 -27.36
C VAL A 321 -8.37 7.95 -28.67
N THR A 322 -9.21 7.70 -29.66
CA THR A 322 -9.19 8.42 -30.94
C THR A 322 -10.47 9.21 -31.07
N ASN A 323 -10.38 10.50 -31.40
CA ASN A 323 -11.54 11.29 -31.77
C ASN A 323 -12.10 10.76 -33.10
N GLY A 324 -13.26 10.12 -33.04
CA GLY A 324 -14.06 9.86 -34.23
C GLY A 324 -14.76 11.16 -34.61
N ASN A 325 -14.22 11.90 -35.59
CA ASN A 325 -15.01 12.95 -36.22
C ASN A 325 -16.21 12.27 -36.90
N SER A 326 -17.40 12.39 -36.32
CA SER A 326 -18.65 12.12 -37.01
C SER A 326 -18.91 13.27 -37.97
N THR A 327 -18.69 13.03 -39.26
CA THR A 327 -19.21 13.86 -40.36
C THR A 327 -20.72 13.87 -40.38
#